data_AF-A0A957QZ22-F1
#
_entry.id   AF-A0A957QZ22-F1
#
_cell.length_a   1.000
_cell.length_b   1.000
_cell.length_c   1.000
_cell.angle_alpha   90.00
_cell.angle_beta   90.00
_cell.angle_gamma   90.00
#
_symmetry.space_group_name_H-M   'P 1'
#
loop_
_entity.id
_entity.type
_entity.pdbx_description
1 polymer ?
#
loop_
_entity_poly.entity_id
_entity_poly.type
_entity_poly.pdbx_seq_one_letter_code
_entity_poly.pdbx_strand_id
1 'polypeptide(L)'
;FCASLPSAYAAHKGAQVLWQTGRLTDQVHRRIFETAQFILDVMAPGGFNPNGMAIRASQKVRLIHASIRYYILNVPHAKSTWNPEWGLPINQEDMAGTLMTFSIQILQGLQRLGIPVTDDEAEAYLHAW
;
A
#
# COMPACT_ATOMS: atom_id res chain seq x y z
N PHE A 1 9.62 -4.72 3.02
CA PHE A 1 8.93 -5.69 2.12
C PHE A 1 8.66 -7.04 2.76
N CYS A 2 9.66 -7.72 3.32
CA CYS A 2 9.53 -9.09 3.84
C CYS A 2 8.59 -9.26 5.04
N ALA A 3 8.21 -8.17 5.72
CA ALA A 3 7.19 -8.16 6.76
C ALA A 3 5.88 -7.53 6.27
N SER A 4 5.95 -6.28 5.78
CA SER A 4 4.77 -5.48 5.41
C SER A 4 3.88 -6.12 4.34
N LEU A 5 4.46 -6.66 3.26
CA LEU A 5 3.66 -7.24 2.17
C LEU A 5 2.94 -8.52 2.61
N PRO A 6 3.62 -9.52 3.22
CA PRO A 6 2.92 -10.66 3.80
C PRO A 6 1.83 -10.27 4.80
N SER A 7 2.08 -9.30 5.69
CA SER A 7 1.07 -8.80 6.63
C SER A 7 -0.12 -8.16 5.92
N ALA A 8 0.11 -7.32 4.91
CA ALA A 8 -0.95 -6.71 4.12
C ALA A 8 -1.80 -7.75 3.37
N TYR A 9 -1.19 -8.84 2.89
CA TYR A 9 -1.92 -9.91 2.18
C TYR A 9 -2.67 -10.86 3.13
N ALA A 10 -2.33 -10.87 4.42
CA ALA A 10 -3.11 -11.58 5.44
C ALA A 10 -4.45 -10.88 5.75
N ALA A 11 -4.61 -9.61 5.37
CA ALA A 11 -5.87 -8.91 5.47
C ALA A 11 -6.87 -9.42 4.41
N HIS A 12 -7.73 -10.35 4.82
CA HIS A 12 -8.62 -11.11 3.94
C HIS A 12 -9.40 -10.23 2.94
N LYS A 13 -10.06 -9.16 3.40
CA LYS A 13 -10.91 -8.30 2.56
C LYS A 13 -10.08 -7.52 1.53
N GLY A 14 -8.99 -6.88 1.97
CA GLY A 14 -8.08 -6.15 1.08
C GLY A 14 -7.41 -7.04 0.03
N ALA A 15 -7.08 -8.29 0.37
CA ALA A 15 -6.45 -9.24 -0.56
C ALA A 15 -7.35 -9.58 -1.77
N GLN A 16 -8.68 -9.57 -1.61
CA GLN A 16 -9.62 -9.84 -2.70
C GLN A 16 -9.49 -8.84 -3.86
N VAL A 17 -9.20 -7.56 -3.56
CA VAL A 17 -8.96 -6.53 -4.57
C VAL A 17 -7.79 -6.92 -5.48
N LEU A 18 -6.70 -7.40 -4.89
CA LEU A 18 -5.50 -7.75 -5.64
C LEU A 18 -5.68 -9.05 -6.45
N TRP A 19 -6.49 -9.99 -5.94
CA TRP A 19 -6.83 -11.21 -6.66
C TRP A 19 -7.72 -10.92 -7.88
N GLN A 20 -8.77 -10.10 -7.72
CA GLN A 20 -9.66 -9.73 -8.83
C GLN A 20 -8.95 -8.96 -9.94
N THR A 21 -7.97 -8.13 -9.58
CA THR A 21 -7.17 -7.36 -10.54
C THR A 21 -5.99 -8.14 -11.15
N GLY A 22 -5.80 -9.42 -10.79
CA GLY A 22 -4.66 -10.24 -11.24
C GLY A 22 -3.31 -9.79 -10.71
N ARG A 23 -3.29 -8.84 -9.75
CA ARG A 23 -2.08 -8.25 -9.18
C ARG A 23 -1.37 -9.17 -8.17
N LEU A 24 -2.05 -10.21 -7.70
CA LEU A 24 -1.47 -11.29 -6.88
C LEU A 24 -1.21 -12.61 -7.64
N THR A 25 -1.54 -12.69 -8.94
CA THR A 25 -1.32 -13.91 -9.74
C THR A 25 -0.44 -13.64 -10.95
N ASP A 26 -0.88 -12.74 -11.83
CA ASP A 26 -0.30 -12.62 -13.18
C ASP A 26 0.77 -11.52 -13.24
N GLN A 27 0.66 -10.52 -12.35
CA GLN A 27 1.49 -9.31 -12.37
C GLN A 27 2.20 -9.05 -11.02
N VAL A 28 2.54 -10.12 -10.30
CA VAL A 28 3.11 -10.04 -8.94
C VAL A 28 4.40 -9.21 -8.90
N HIS A 29 5.37 -9.50 -9.77
CA HIS A 29 6.63 -8.77 -9.82
C HIS A 29 6.42 -7.27 -10.07
N ARG A 30 5.62 -6.93 -11.09
CA ARG A 30 5.28 -5.55 -11.42
C ARG A 30 4.67 -4.82 -10.22
N ARG A 31 3.72 -5.44 -9.53
CA ARG A 31 3.05 -4.84 -8.36
C ARG A 31 4.02 -4.63 -7.19
N ILE A 32 4.94 -5.56 -6.94
CA ILE A 32 5.98 -5.40 -5.92
C ILE A 32 6.88 -4.21 -6.26
N PHE A 33 7.34 -4.10 -7.51
CA PHE A 33 8.18 -2.97 -7.94
C PHE A 33 7.44 -1.63 -7.90
N GLU A 34 6.16 -1.58 -8.29
CA GLU A 34 5.35 -0.37 -8.19
C GLU A 34 5.19 0.09 -6.73
N THR A 35 5.05 -0.84 -5.79
CA THR A 35 5.04 -0.52 -4.35
C THR A 35 6.40 -0.02 -3.89
N ALA A 36 7.48 -0.63 -4.37
CA ALA A 36 8.83 -0.21 -4.02
C ALA A 36 9.16 1.19 -4.53
N GLN A 37 8.79 1.49 -5.77
CA GLN A 37 8.94 2.82 -6.33
C GLN A 37 8.14 3.85 -5.52
N PHE A 38 6.90 3.53 -5.12
CA PHE A 38 6.10 4.43 -4.30
C PHE A 38 6.79 4.76 -2.96
N ILE A 39 7.32 3.75 -2.27
CA ILE A 39 8.06 3.96 -1.01
C ILE A 39 9.29 4.84 -1.25
N LEU A 40 10.05 4.59 -2.32
CA LEU A 40 11.21 5.42 -2.66
C LEU A 40 10.81 6.87 -2.96
N ASP A 41 9.72 7.08 -3.71
CA ASP A 41 9.25 8.42 -4.07
C ASP A 41 8.80 9.23 -2.83
N VAL A 42 8.16 8.57 -1.86
CA VAL A 42 7.65 9.20 -0.63
C VAL A 42 8.77 9.43 0.39
N MET A 43 9.65 8.44 0.58
CA MET A 43 10.67 8.47 1.63
C MET A 43 12.01 9.07 1.17
N ALA A 44 12.17 9.43 -0.10
CA ALA A 44 13.39 10.07 -0.59
C ALA A 44 13.60 11.45 0.06
N PRO A 45 14.87 11.84 0.33
CA PRO A 45 15.19 13.20 0.74
C PRO A 45 14.63 14.23 -0.24
N GLY A 46 13.84 15.17 0.27
CA GLY A 46 13.17 16.18 -0.56
C GLY A 46 12.03 15.62 -1.43
N GLY A 47 11.52 14.42 -1.17
CA GLY A 47 10.40 13.80 -1.91
C GLY A 47 9.15 14.68 -1.95
N PHE A 48 8.94 15.51 -0.93
CA PHE A 48 7.83 16.47 -0.81
C PHE A 48 8.18 17.90 -1.26
N ASN A 49 9.41 18.18 -1.69
CA ASN A 49 9.78 19.49 -2.24
C ASN A 49 9.02 19.75 -3.57
N PRO A 50 8.97 20.99 -4.08
CA PRO A 50 8.23 21.32 -5.30
C PRO A 50 8.56 20.44 -6.52
N ASN A 51 9.82 19.98 -6.63
CA ASN A 51 10.28 19.10 -7.72
C ASN A 51 10.32 17.62 -7.33
N GLY A 52 9.95 17.26 -6.10
CA GLY A 52 9.93 15.91 -5.60
C GLY A 52 8.84 15.04 -6.23
N MET A 53 8.86 13.74 -5.89
CA MET A 53 7.96 12.75 -6.47
C MET A 53 6.82 12.32 -5.55
N ALA A 54 6.91 12.54 -4.24
CA ALA A 54 5.98 12.02 -3.24
C ALA A 54 4.52 12.41 -3.53
N ILE A 55 4.26 13.70 -3.80
CA ILE A 55 2.91 14.21 -4.07
C ILE A 55 2.34 13.60 -5.36
N ARG A 56 3.13 13.59 -6.44
CA ARG A 56 2.71 13.03 -7.73
C ARG A 56 2.47 11.52 -7.65
N ALA A 57 3.35 10.80 -6.98
CA ALA A 57 3.22 9.36 -6.75
C ALA A 57 1.95 9.04 -5.93
N SER A 58 1.69 9.79 -4.86
CA SER A 58 0.50 9.65 -4.02
C SER A 58 -0.79 9.94 -4.77
N GLN A 59 -0.83 11.01 -5.57
CA GLN A 59 -1.97 11.33 -6.43
C GLN A 59 -2.21 10.25 -7.48
N LYS A 60 -1.15 9.72 -8.11
CA LYS A 60 -1.24 8.61 -9.06
C LYS A 60 -1.84 7.36 -8.40
N VAL A 61 -1.36 6.97 -7.22
CA VAL A 61 -1.91 5.83 -6.47
C VAL A 61 -3.37 6.07 -6.11
N ARG A 62 -3.75 7.28 -5.68
CA ARG A 62 -5.15 7.65 -5.40
C ARG A 62 -6.05 7.48 -6.62
N LEU A 63 -5.60 7.91 -7.79
CA LEU A 63 -6.33 7.72 -9.06
C LEU A 63 -6.44 6.24 -9.43
N ILE A 64 -5.36 5.46 -9.29
CA ILE A 64 -5.37 4.01 -9.52
C ILE A 64 -6.40 3.34 -8.60
N HIS A 65 -6.42 3.66 -7.30
CA HIS A 65 -7.39 3.12 -6.36
C HIS A 65 -8.84 3.47 -6.72
N ALA A 66 -9.09 4.71 -7.15
CA ALA A 66 -10.41 5.12 -7.61
C ALA A 66 -10.85 4.32 -8.86
N SER A 67 -9.96 4.17 -9.84
CA SER A 67 -10.21 3.39 -11.04
C SER A 67 -10.48 1.92 -10.71
N ILE A 68 -9.63 1.28 -9.89
CA ILE A 68 -9.84 -0.12 -9.48
C ILE A 68 -11.20 -0.31 -8.82
N ARG A 69 -11.56 0.58 -7.89
CA ARG A 69 -12.87 0.52 -7.22
C ARG A 69 -14.02 0.64 -8.23
N TYR A 70 -13.92 1.58 -9.17
CA TYR A 70 -14.92 1.74 -10.23
C TYR A 70 -15.06 0.47 -11.09
N TYR A 71 -13.94 -0.08 -11.57
CA TYR A 71 -13.95 -1.27 -12.44
C TYR A 71 -14.48 -2.51 -11.72
N ILE A 72 -14.09 -2.74 -10.46
CA ILE A 72 -14.61 -3.86 -9.67
C ILE A 72 -16.14 -3.79 -9.54
N LEU A 73 -16.68 -2.60 -9.25
CA LEU A 73 -18.10 -2.43 -8.94
C LEU A 73 -19.01 -2.27 -10.16
N ASN A 74 -18.49 -1.76 -11.29
CA ASN A 74 -19.34 -1.30 -12.39
C ASN A 74 -19.06 -1.99 -13.73
N VAL A 75 -17.93 -2.70 -13.88
CA VAL A 75 -17.56 -3.30 -15.17
C VAL A 75 -17.67 -4.82 -15.09
N PRO A 76 -18.59 -5.44 -15.86
CA PRO A 76 -18.66 -6.88 -15.97
C PRO A 76 -17.33 -7.43 -16.50
N HIS A 77 -16.75 -8.37 -15.77
CA HIS A 77 -15.53 -9.07 -16.16
C HIS A 77 -15.63 -10.53 -15.71
N ALA A 78 -14.84 -11.42 -16.31
CA ALA A 78 -14.93 -12.86 -16.10
C ALA A 78 -14.80 -13.30 -14.62
N LYS A 79 -14.23 -12.43 -13.76
CA LYS A 79 -14.07 -12.62 -12.31
C LYS A 79 -14.94 -11.67 -11.47
N SER A 80 -16.03 -11.11 -12.01
CA SER A 80 -16.92 -10.18 -11.27
C SER A 80 -17.69 -10.94 -10.17
N THR A 81 -17.00 -11.15 -9.05
CA THR A 81 -17.42 -11.96 -7.90
C THR A 81 -17.33 -11.16 -6.60
N TRP A 82 -17.35 -9.83 -6.68
CA TRP A 82 -17.23 -9.00 -5.49
C TRP A 82 -18.36 -9.32 -4.51
N ASN A 83 -18.01 -9.87 -3.35
CA ASN A 83 -18.97 -10.17 -2.31
C ASN A 83 -19.27 -8.89 -1.52
N PRO A 84 -20.52 -8.42 -1.45
CA PRO A 84 -20.90 -7.23 -0.69
C PRO A 84 -20.48 -7.26 0.79
N GLU A 85 -20.38 -8.44 1.40
CA GLU A 85 -19.93 -8.63 2.79
C GLU A 85 -18.47 -8.19 3.02
N TRP A 86 -17.65 -8.08 1.97
CA TRP A 86 -16.30 -7.52 2.06
C TRP A 86 -16.30 -6.00 2.18
N GLY A 87 -17.45 -5.33 2.01
CA GLY A 87 -17.56 -3.88 2.01
C GLY A 87 -17.12 -3.26 0.69
N LEU A 88 -16.78 -1.97 0.73
CA LEU A 88 -16.29 -1.27 -0.46
C LEU A 88 -14.83 -1.65 -0.76
N PRO A 89 -14.46 -1.94 -2.03
CA PRO A 89 -13.08 -2.17 -2.40
C PRO A 89 -12.19 -0.97 -2.06
N ILE A 90 -11.05 -1.22 -1.43
CA ILE A 90 -10.07 -0.18 -1.06
C ILE A 90 -10.75 0.91 -0.21
N ASN A 91 -11.50 0.51 0.82
CA ASN A 91 -12.10 1.46 1.75
C ASN A 91 -11.03 2.10 2.65
N GLN A 92 -11.44 3.09 3.47
CA GLN A 92 -10.49 3.81 4.34
C GLN A 92 -9.87 2.92 5.42
N GLU A 93 -10.60 1.92 5.93
CA GLU A 93 -10.10 0.95 6.91
C GLU A 93 -8.97 0.10 6.30
N ASP A 94 -9.17 -0.47 5.12
CA ASP A 94 -8.16 -1.25 4.40
C ASP A 94 -6.92 -0.41 4.07
N MET A 95 -7.11 0.86 3.67
CA MET A 95 -6.01 1.78 3.39
C MET A 95 -5.22 2.12 4.67
N ALA A 96 -5.89 2.40 5.78
CA ALA A 96 -5.25 2.64 7.07
C ALA A 96 -4.48 1.39 7.56
N GLY A 97 -5.07 0.21 7.41
CA GLY A 97 -4.42 -1.07 7.69
C GLY A 97 -3.13 -1.23 6.89
N THR A 98 -3.18 -0.98 5.59
CA THR A 98 -2.00 -1.03 4.71
C THR A 98 -0.96 0.01 5.11
N LEU A 99 -1.36 1.24 5.44
CA LEU A 99 -0.46 2.30 5.89
C LEU A 99 0.32 1.88 7.15
N MET A 100 -0.35 1.26 8.12
CA MET A 100 0.29 0.73 9.33
C MET A 100 1.34 -0.35 9.04
N THR A 101 1.16 -1.15 7.98
CA THR A 101 2.18 -2.16 7.60
C THR A 101 3.47 -1.54 7.08
N PHE A 102 3.43 -0.31 6.56
CA PHE A 102 4.62 0.38 6.03
C PHE A 102 5.19 1.44 6.97
N SER A 103 4.41 1.94 7.93
CA SER A 103 4.88 2.84 8.98
C SER A 103 5.39 2.08 10.21
N ILE A 104 4.50 1.39 10.92
CA ILE A 104 4.79 0.81 12.24
C ILE A 104 5.60 -0.49 12.13
N GLN A 105 5.22 -1.40 11.22
CA GLN A 105 5.90 -2.70 11.15
C GLN A 105 7.36 -2.59 10.68
N ILE A 106 7.72 -1.53 9.96
CA ILE A 106 9.11 -1.28 9.59
C ILE A 106 9.95 -0.97 10.83
N LEU A 107 9.48 -0.07 11.69
CA LEU A 107 10.14 0.26 12.96
C LEU A 107 10.26 -0.98 13.87
N GLN A 108 9.20 -1.78 13.98
CA GLN A 108 9.25 -3.05 14.71
C GLN A 108 10.26 -4.04 14.10
N GLY A 109 10.40 -4.05 12.78
CA GLY A 109 11.39 -4.85 12.08
C GLY A 109 12.83 -4.44 12.43
N LEU A 110 13.11 -3.13 12.41
CA LEU A 110 14.42 -2.59 12.80
C LEU A 110 14.76 -2.95 14.26
N GLN A 111 13.80 -2.77 15.17
CA GLN A 111 13.96 -3.13 16.57
C GLN A 111 14.28 -4.63 16.76
N ARG A 112 13.57 -5.52 16.07
CA ARG A 112 13.82 -6.98 16.11
C ARG A 112 15.19 -7.37 15.56
N LEU A 113 15.72 -6.59 14.62
CA LEU A 113 17.06 -6.78 14.06
C LEU A 113 18.15 -6.17 14.95
N GLY A 114 17.79 -5.55 16.09
CA GLY A 114 18.74 -4.87 16.97
C GLY A 114 19.29 -3.57 16.40
N ILE A 115 18.61 -2.98 15.40
CA ILE A 115 18.98 -1.69 14.82
C ILE A 115 18.35 -0.60 15.69
N PRO A 116 19.17 0.24 16.36
CA PRO A 116 18.63 1.31 17.19
C PRO A 116 17.96 2.38 16.33
N VAL A 117 16.82 2.88 16.82
CA VAL A 117 16.08 4.01 16.26
C VAL A 117 15.69 4.88 17.45
N THR A 118 16.00 6.17 17.41
CA THR A 118 15.62 7.13 18.46
C THR A 118 14.13 7.46 18.38
N ASP A 119 13.56 8.00 19.46
CA ASP A 119 12.16 8.43 19.47
C ASP A 119 11.89 9.48 18.38
N ASP A 120 12.82 10.43 18.18
CA ASP A 120 12.72 11.46 17.14
C ASP A 120 12.74 10.86 15.72
N GLU A 121 13.57 9.85 15.48
CA GLU A 121 13.62 9.15 14.18
C GLU A 121 12.34 8.34 13.92
N ALA A 122 11.80 7.70 14.97
CA ALA A 122 10.56 6.94 14.87
C ALA A 122 9.36 7.85 14.57
N GLU A 123 9.24 8.98 15.28
CA GLU A 123 8.21 9.99 15.04
C GLU A 123 8.36 10.64 13.66
N ALA A 124 9.58 10.98 13.23
CA ALA A 124 9.82 11.52 11.89
C ALA A 124 9.46 10.51 10.79
N TYR A 125 9.77 9.23 10.99
CA TYR A 125 9.40 8.16 10.05
C TYR A 125 7.88 8.01 9.96
N LEU A 126 7.19 8.02 11.10
CA LEU A 126 5.74 7.94 11.16
C LEU A 126 5.08 9.18 10.52
N HIS A 127 5.60 10.38 10.77
CA HIS A 127 5.08 11.63 10.21
C HIS A 127 5.18 11.69 8.68
N ALA A 128 6.18 11.04 8.09
CA ALA A 128 6.32 10.96 6.64
C ALA A 128 5.27 10.07 5.95
N TRP A 129 4.64 9.16 6.70
CA TRP A 129 3.63 8.21 6.22
C TRP A 129 2.20 8.72 6.41
#